data_AF-A0A6F9X058-F1
#
_entry.id   AF-A0A6F9X058-F1
#
_cell.length_a   1.000
_cell.length_b   1.000
_cell.length_c   1.000
_cell.angle_alpha   90.00
_cell.angle_beta   90.00
_cell.angle_gamma   90.00
#
_symmetry.space_group_name_H-M   'P 1'
#
loop_
_entity.id
_entity.type
_entity.pdbx_description
1 polymer ?
#
loop_
_entity_poly.entity_id
_entity_poly.type
_entity_poly.pdbx_seq_one_letter_code
_entity_poly.pdbx_strand_id
1 'polypeptide(L)' 'MYIARDKNNDLYLFADLPTRGRDCWWSQSGVDGTYLRLDKSLYPALTWDSEPMRVSLVVASGDES' A
#
# COMPACT_ATOMS: atom_id res chain seq x y z
N MET A 1 -8.97 -0.32 1.31
CA MET A 1 -7.68 -0.38 0.60
C MET A 1 -6.70 -1.18 1.43
N TYR A 2 -5.54 -1.51 0.88
CA TYR A 2 -4.53 -2.33 1.55
C TYR A 2 -3.15 -1.69 1.39
N ILE A 3 -2.33 -1.72 2.42
CA ILE A 3 -0.92 -1.35 2.33
C ILE A 3 -0.04 -2.57 2.46
N ALA A 4 1.04 -2.62 1.67
CA ALA A 4 2.05 -3.65 1.76
C ALA A 4 3.40 -3.08 1.34
N ARG A 5 4.49 -3.69 1.84
CA ARG A 5 5.84 -3.35 1.40
C ARG A 5 6.34 -4.33 0.36
N ASP A 6 7.17 -3.86 -0.58
CA ASP A 6 7.96 -4.75 -1.44
C ASP A 6 9.27 -5.19 -0.76
N LYS A 7 10.08 -6.01 -1.46
CA LYS A 7 11.38 -6.45 -0.94
C LYS A 7 12.42 -5.34 -0.73
N ASN A 8 12.26 -4.21 -1.42
CA ASN A 8 13.11 -3.04 -1.27
C ASN A 8 12.65 -2.13 -0.11
N ASN A 9 11.65 -2.59 0.66
CA ASN A 9 11.06 -1.87 1.78
C ASN A 9 10.26 -0.63 1.33
N ASP A 10 9.87 -0.54 0.06
CA ASP A 10 9.00 0.52 -0.43
C ASP A 10 7.55 0.24 -0.07
N LEU A 11 6.81 1.28 0.33
CA LEU A 11 5.42 1.17 0.79
C LEU A 11 4.46 1.51 -0.33
N TYR A 12 3.45 0.66 -0.54
CA TYR A 12 2.43 0.85 -1.56
C TYR A 12 1.03 0.72 -0.97
N LEU A 13 0.10 1.50 -1.52
CA LEU A 13 -1.34 1.41 -1.29
C LEU A 13 -2.00 0.76 -2.50
N PHE A 14 -2.83 -0.25 -2.26
CA PHE A 14 -3.58 -1.00 -3.27
C PHE A 14 -5.08 -0.79 -3.07
N ALA A 15 -5.83 -0.68 -4.17
CA ALA A 15 -7.28 -0.62 -4.13
C ALA A 15 -7.88 -1.91 -3.55
N ASP A 16 -7.42 -3.06 -4.08
CA ASP A 16 -7.82 -4.41 -3.71
C ASP A 16 -6.72 -5.15 -2.93
N LEU A 17 -7.06 -6.30 -2.33
CA LEU A 17 -6.10 -7.14 -1.60
C LEU A 17 -5.03 -7.66 -2.59
N PRO A 18 -3.75 -7.27 -2.44
CA PRO A 18 -2.73 -7.71 -3.38
C PRO A 18 -2.31 -9.15 -3.11
N THR A 19 -1.81 -9.82 -4.15
CA THR A 19 -1.19 -11.14 -4.07
C THR A 19 0.33 -11.01 -4.07
N ARG A 20 1.01 -11.74 -3.18
CA ARG A 20 2.47 -11.70 -3.07
C ARG A 20 3.11 -12.40 -4.27
N GLY A 21 3.87 -11.66 -5.06
CA GLY A 21 4.73 -12.21 -6.11
C GLY A 21 6.14 -12.53 -5.60
N ARG A 22 7.07 -12.80 -6.53
CA ARG A 22 8.46 -13.10 -6.17
C ARG A 22 9.13 -11.92 -5.45
N ASP A 23 9.04 -10.71 -6.00
CA ASP A 23 9.72 -9.52 -5.47
C ASP A 23 8.76 -8.33 -5.23
N CYS A 24 7.53 -8.41 -5.74
CA CYS A 24 6.53 -7.33 -5.74
C CYS A 24 5.14 -7.88 -5.38
N TRP A 25 4.25 -7.00 -4.93
CA TRP A 25 2.82 -7.29 -4.75
C TRP A 25 2.04 -6.95 -6.02
N TRP A 26 1.12 -7.84 -6.43
CA TRP A 26 0.30 -7.68 -7.62
C TRP A 26 -1.17 -7.46 -7.25
N SER A 27 -1.83 -6.48 -7.87
CA SER A 27 -3.30 -6.40 -7.84
C SER A 27 -3.84 -7.26 -9.00
N GLN A 28 -4.91 -8.05 -8.74
CA GLN A 28 -5.48 -8.97 -9.73
C GLN A 28 -6.06 -8.27 -10.97
N SER A 29 -6.44 -7.00 -10.84
CA SER A 29 -6.85 -6.15 -11.96
C SER A 29 -5.60 -5.63 -12.67
N GLY A 30 -5.16 -6.34 -13.70
CA GLY A 30 -3.98 -6.08 -14.54
C GLY A 30 -3.99 -4.77 -15.34
N VAL A 31 -4.38 -3.67 -14.71
CA VAL A 31 -4.22 -2.31 -15.23
C VAL A 31 -3.11 -1.65 -14.41
N ASP A 32 -2.00 -1.34 -15.08
CA ASP A 32 -0.93 -0.50 -14.55
C ASP A 32 -1.55 0.80 -14.01
N GLY A 33 -1.41 1.05 -12.70
CA GLY A 33 -2.00 2.22 -12.03
C GLY A 33 -2.94 1.93 -10.85
N THR A 34 -3.13 0.66 -10.46
CA THR A 34 -3.98 0.28 -9.30
C THR A 34 -3.29 0.41 -7.94
N TYR A 35 -2.06 0.93 -7.90
CA TYR A 35 -1.32 1.16 -6.67
C TYR A 35 -0.64 2.53 -6.65
N LEU A 36 -0.51 3.09 -5.45
CA LEU A 36 0.19 4.34 -5.18
C LEU A 36 1.38 4.06 -4.28
N ARG A 37 2.57 4.56 -4.64
CA ARG A 37 3.71 4.56 -3.72
C ARG A 37 3.51 5.64 -2.67
N LEU A 38 3.66 5.27 -1.40
CA LEU A 38 3.58 6.16 -0.27
C LEU A 38 4.97 6.49 0.26
N ASP A 39 5.07 7.51 1.13
CA ASP A 39 6.29 7.71 1.91
C ASP A 39 6.55 6.48 2.79
N LYS A 40 7.72 5.88 2.62
CA LYS A 40 8.15 4.67 3.34
C LYS A 40 8.34 4.90 4.84
N SER A 41 8.43 6.16 5.30
CA SER A 41 8.49 6.52 6.72
C SER A 41 7.16 6.22 7.44
N LEU A 42 6.05 6.19 6.71
CA LEU A 42 4.75 5.79 7.21
C LEU A 42 4.76 4.28 7.51
N TYR A 43 4.11 3.87 8.58
CA TYR A 43 3.99 2.46 9.00
C TYR A 43 5.36 1.73 9.09
N PRO A 44 6.28 2.18 9.97
CA PRO A 44 7.63 1.62 10.07
C PRO A 44 7.66 0.16 10.57
N ALA A 45 6.61 -0.30 11.24
CA ALA A 45 6.47 -1.67 11.72
C ALA A 45 6.08 -2.66 10.61
N LEU A 46 5.57 -2.18 9.46
CA LEU A 46 5.21 -3.04 8.34
C LEU A 46 6.49 -3.47 7.59
N THR A 47 6.62 -4.75 7.27
CA THR A 47 7.77 -5.32 6.55
C THR A 47 7.32 -6.08 5.30
N TRP A 48 8.26 -6.50 4.45
CA TRP A 48 7.96 -7.38 3.30
C TRP A 48 7.21 -8.65 3.71
N ASP A 49 7.59 -9.24 4.86
CA ASP A 49 7.00 -10.49 5.36
C ASP A 49 5.61 -10.30 5.97
N SER A 50 5.22 -9.05 6.25
CA SER A 50 3.89 -8.74 6.77
C SER A 50 2.80 -9.02 5.73
N GLU A 51 1.66 -9.53 6.18
CA GLU A 51 0.45 -9.59 5.36
C GLU A 51 -0.05 -8.17 5.03
N PRO A 52 -0.72 -7.96 3.88
CA PRO A 52 -1.25 -6.66 3.53
C PRO A 52 -2.22 -6.14 4.59
N MET A 53 -1.96 -4.93 5.10
CA MET A 53 -2.77 -4.33 6.15
C MET A 53 -3.93 -3.55 5.54
N ARG A 54 -5.16 -3.82 5.99
CA ARG A 54 -6.35 -3.08 5.56
C ARG A 54 -6.33 -1.66 6.13
N VAL A 55 -6.57 -0.67 5.27
CA VAL A 55 -6.65 0.74 5.63
C VAL A 55 -7.85 1.43 4.96
N SER A 56 -8.24 2.57 5.53
CA SER A 56 -9.26 3.47 5.00
C SER A 56 -8.63 4.82 4.67
N LEU A 57 -8.98 5.39 3.52
CA LEU A 57 -8.69 6.79 3.23
C LEU A 57 -9.77 7.65 3.87
N VAL A 58 -9.35 8.68 4.60
CA VAL A 58 -10.24 9.70 5.14
C VAL A 58 -9.90 11.01 4.47
N VAL A 59 -10.90 11.72 3.96
CA VAL A 59 -10.73 13.10 3.53
C VAL A 59 -10.49 13.90 4.80
N ALA A 60 -9.31 14.52 4.93
CA ALA A 60 -9.11 15.49 6.00
C ALA A 60 -10.13 16.61 5.76
N SER A 61 -11.06 16.79 6.69
CA SER A 61 -11.82 18.04 6.77
C SER A 61 -10.79 19.12 7.06
N GLY A 62 -10.40 19.86 6.02
CA GLY A 62 -9.50 20.98 6.18
C GLY A 62 -10.16 21.99 7.12
N ASP A 63 -9.53 22.25 8.26
CA ASP A 63 -9.71 23.53 8.92
C ASP A 63 -9.06 24.57 7.99
N GLU A 64 -9.88 25.18 7.12
CA GLU A 64 -9.53 26.46 6.53
C GLU A 64 -9.49 27.48 7.68
N SER A 65 -8.28 27.83 8.12
CA SER A 65 -7.99 28.96 8.99
C SER A 65 -7.03 29.92 8.32
#